data_AF-A0A4Q3CPS1-F1
#
_entry.id   AF-A0A4Q3CPS1-F1
#
_cell.length_a   1.000
_cell.length_b   1.000
_cell.length_c   1.000
_cell.angle_alpha   90.00
_cell.angle_beta   90.00
_cell.angle_gamma   90.00
#
_symmetry.space_group_name_H-M   'P 1'
#
loop_
_entity.id
_entity.type
_entity.pdbx_description
1 polymer ?
#
loop_
_entity_poly.entity_id
_entity_poly.type
_entity_poly.pdbx_seq_one_letter_code
_entity_poly.pdbx_strand_id
1 'polypeptide(L)'
;MIVLSLLTGSVAQSFSQNCPTVNTTNTISGYYVTVNNGETYGLSSGSWSGGVTLNAGGTIYIAPGASLTVSYVNGDFNGKIINCGTLNINLYNNPRNAEIINYGTLTSNAIQNLTGSITNYGKLSIAQFTTNGATLMNYKKMNLQNVSLQNTVVNNHDTLEVNGGFYALNGGTIDNRVNAYMSLNGAYGNTELATTVENAGTMIMRTANSGSGISRKVNNYGVMRIYDQVTITSNAYFTNDSLLEFVNINTVNMQGNALLQNNKSLNVISGNIALNSANGQFVNNGMVKVSGSVSQNAAGSKVINNCRIFAGSYFIGNGVTENKGLIWVTGEFKVEGLPSEVKNDTTGFIRGTNFRNSGKITGYGSFYFTGNTDFNSAGVFAGSSASSPIMFFDASQTGNQIFDTYVQNNPAINTIRPTAMVPMDTTGYNCTPTLAIAGFPPTTALVYKQVCANAPILINLNDYVAPHTTVNAQPFTVQLNSTKLFDYYNKGNVTNNTSSLDIPNKGTFIVNEATGIITFTPSANFSQGEVKAQYIISNTAAGNPMTYPSNKTNITITIGSGYSAPIISVNQQ
;
A
#
# COMPACT_ATOMS: atom_id res chain seq x y z
N MET A 1 8.31 -16.83 26.49
CA MET A 1 6.94 -16.66 26.99
C MET A 1 6.85 -15.35 27.78
N ILE A 2 6.61 -14.23 27.09
CA ILE A 2 6.02 -12.99 27.63
C ILE A 2 5.25 -12.42 26.43
N VAL A 3 3.93 -12.65 26.39
CA VAL A 3 3.04 -12.07 25.39
C VAL A 3 2.71 -10.66 25.89
N LEU A 4 3.39 -9.66 25.34
CA LEU A 4 3.06 -8.27 25.60
C LEU A 4 1.83 -7.92 24.73
N SER A 5 0.64 -7.98 25.33
CA SER A 5 -0.59 -7.48 24.73
C SER A 5 -0.49 -5.96 24.59
N LEU A 6 -0.08 -5.48 23.41
CA LEU A 6 -0.26 -4.09 23.02
C LEU A 6 -1.77 -3.86 22.84
N LEU A 7 -2.39 -3.20 23.82
CA LEU A 7 -3.69 -2.57 23.64
C LEU A 7 -3.58 -1.59 22.47
N THR A 8 -4.11 -1.96 21.31
CA THR A 8 -4.35 -1.05 20.19
C THR A 8 -5.55 -0.18 20.54
N GLY A 9 -5.30 0.93 21.25
CA GLY A 9 -6.28 2.00 21.35
C GLY A 9 -6.44 2.65 19.97
N SER A 10 -7.41 2.19 19.18
CA SER A 10 -7.88 2.89 17.99
C SER A 10 -8.59 4.16 18.45
N VAL A 11 -7.98 5.33 18.28
CA VAL A 11 -8.69 6.61 18.41
C VAL A 11 -9.52 6.79 17.13
N ALA A 12 -10.63 6.07 17.04
CA ALA A 12 -11.61 6.26 15.98
C ALA A 12 -12.17 7.68 16.12
N GLN A 13 -11.99 8.53 15.11
CA GLN A 13 -12.74 9.78 15.06
C GLN A 13 -14.21 9.41 14.87
N SER A 14 -15.03 9.66 15.89
CA SER A 14 -16.46 9.50 15.74
C SER A 14 -16.99 10.59 14.83
N PHE A 15 -17.16 10.28 13.54
CA PHE A 15 -18.14 10.97 12.71
C PHE A 15 -19.53 10.54 13.17
N SER A 16 -19.92 10.89 14.39
CA SER A 16 -21.32 10.77 14.82
C SER A 16 -22.09 11.85 14.09
N GLN A 17 -22.60 11.51 12.90
CA GLN A 17 -23.55 12.36 12.23
C GLN A 17 -24.94 12.04 12.79
N ASN A 18 -25.63 13.06 13.28
CA ASN A 18 -27.00 12.89 13.73
C ASN A 18 -27.90 12.55 12.55
N CYS A 19 -28.88 11.68 12.79
CA CYS A 19 -29.96 11.47 11.84
C CYS A 19 -30.60 12.82 11.47
N PRO A 20 -30.77 13.12 10.17
CA PRO A 20 -31.46 14.33 9.76
C PRO A 20 -32.96 14.22 10.04
N THR A 21 -33.58 15.33 10.42
CA THR A 21 -35.04 15.45 10.36
C THR A 21 -35.44 15.61 8.90
N VAL A 22 -36.36 14.76 8.44
CA VAL A 22 -36.83 14.77 7.04
C VAL A 22 -38.33 15.02 7.03
N ASN A 23 -38.78 15.99 6.21
CA ASN A 23 -40.20 16.24 5.97
C ASN A 23 -40.76 15.15 5.05
N THR A 24 -41.77 14.44 5.52
CA THR A 24 -42.39 13.33 4.79
C THR A 24 -43.65 13.83 4.08
N THR A 25 -43.78 13.58 2.79
CA THR A 25 -45.00 13.91 2.02
C THR A 25 -46.09 12.87 2.22
N ASN A 26 -45.71 11.63 2.53
CA ASN A 26 -46.60 10.50 2.69
C ASN A 26 -46.17 9.61 3.88
N THR A 27 -47.09 8.78 4.37
CA THR A 27 -46.82 7.79 5.43
C THR A 27 -46.79 6.38 4.84
N ILE A 28 -45.81 5.57 5.27
CA ILE A 28 -45.75 4.15 4.90
C ILE A 28 -46.93 3.40 5.52
N SER A 29 -47.78 2.83 4.68
CA SER A 29 -48.98 2.09 5.10
C SER A 29 -49.37 1.05 4.04
N GLY A 30 -50.27 0.13 4.40
CA GLY A 30 -50.70 -0.96 3.52
C GLY A 30 -49.64 -2.07 3.35
N TYR A 31 -49.86 -2.95 2.38
CA TYR A 31 -48.97 -4.09 2.08
C TYR A 31 -47.89 -3.77 1.03
N TYR A 32 -48.06 -2.68 0.28
CA TYR A 32 -47.22 -2.33 -0.85
C TYR A 32 -47.15 -0.81 -1.00
N VAL A 33 -45.94 -0.27 -1.24
CA VAL A 33 -45.71 1.16 -1.43
C VAL A 33 -44.91 1.40 -2.71
N THR A 34 -45.40 2.31 -3.55
CA THR A 34 -44.64 2.90 -4.66
C THR A 34 -44.23 4.32 -4.28
N VAL A 35 -42.94 4.62 -4.37
CA VAL A 35 -42.39 5.96 -4.09
C VAL A 35 -41.85 6.55 -5.39
N ASN A 36 -42.50 7.60 -5.88
CA ASN A 36 -42.16 8.27 -7.13
C ASN A 36 -41.23 9.45 -6.93
N ASN A 37 -40.74 10.00 -8.04
CA ASN A 37 -39.89 11.18 -8.05
C ASN A 37 -40.50 12.34 -7.25
N GLY A 38 -39.73 12.91 -6.31
CA GLY A 38 -40.18 14.01 -5.45
C GLY A 38 -41.02 13.59 -4.24
N GLU A 39 -41.46 12.33 -4.16
CA GLU A 39 -42.19 11.82 -3.00
C GLU A 39 -41.23 11.40 -1.89
N THR A 40 -41.61 11.69 -0.64
CA THR A 40 -40.90 11.21 0.55
C THR A 40 -41.87 10.46 1.46
N TYR A 41 -41.71 9.15 1.56
CA TYR A 41 -42.51 8.30 2.43
C TYR A 41 -41.81 8.09 3.78
N GLY A 42 -42.51 8.40 4.87
CA GLY A 42 -42.02 8.27 6.23
C GLY A 42 -42.61 7.09 6.99
N LEU A 43 -41.78 6.39 7.75
CA LEU A 43 -42.20 5.57 8.88
C LEU A 43 -41.77 6.26 10.18
N SER A 44 -42.71 6.94 10.83
CA SER A 44 -42.45 7.77 12.01
C SER A 44 -42.28 6.98 13.31
N SER A 45 -42.89 5.80 13.41
CA SER A 45 -42.81 4.89 14.56
C SER A 45 -43.29 3.49 14.18
N GLY A 46 -43.13 2.52 15.09
CA GLY A 46 -43.65 1.16 14.91
C GLY A 46 -42.85 0.31 13.93
N SER A 47 -43.45 -0.80 13.49
CA SER A 47 -42.84 -1.73 12.53
C SER A 47 -43.71 -1.88 11.31
N TRP A 48 -43.12 -1.88 10.13
CA TRP A 48 -43.79 -2.14 8.86
C TRP A 48 -43.06 -3.21 8.07
N SER A 49 -43.82 -4.07 7.38
CA SER A 49 -43.29 -5.06 6.45
C SER A 49 -44.17 -5.15 5.22
N GLY A 50 -43.56 -5.12 4.03
CA GLY A 50 -44.31 -5.19 2.78
C GLY A 50 -43.43 -5.05 1.54
N GLY A 51 -44.08 -4.92 0.39
CA GLY A 51 -43.43 -4.72 -0.90
C GLY A 51 -43.09 -3.25 -1.19
N VAL A 52 -41.96 -2.98 -1.83
CA VAL A 52 -41.55 -1.62 -2.19
C VAL A 52 -41.19 -1.52 -3.67
N THR A 53 -41.63 -0.44 -4.30
CA THR A 53 -41.05 0.10 -5.53
C THR A 53 -40.54 1.50 -5.24
N LEU A 54 -39.25 1.70 -5.46
CA LEU A 54 -38.56 2.94 -5.14
C LEU A 54 -37.98 3.50 -6.44
N ASN A 55 -38.76 4.36 -7.10
CA ASN A 55 -38.37 4.98 -8.36
C ASN A 55 -37.28 6.04 -8.14
N ALA A 56 -36.54 6.36 -9.19
CA ALA A 56 -35.52 7.40 -9.14
C ALA A 56 -36.12 8.74 -8.67
N GLY A 57 -35.42 9.40 -7.75
CA GLY A 57 -35.88 10.65 -7.12
C GLY A 57 -36.89 10.49 -5.98
N GLY A 58 -37.39 9.28 -5.73
CA GLY A 58 -38.20 8.97 -4.55
C GLY A 58 -37.36 8.73 -3.29
N THR A 59 -37.89 9.06 -2.12
CA THR A 59 -37.21 8.89 -0.83
C THR A 59 -38.04 8.10 0.19
N ILE A 60 -37.41 7.17 0.89
CA ILE A 60 -37.95 6.52 2.09
C ILE A 60 -37.16 7.01 3.31
N TYR A 61 -37.87 7.46 4.34
CA TYR A 61 -37.31 7.87 5.63
C TYR A 61 -37.82 6.98 6.75
N ILE A 62 -36.90 6.42 7.55
CA ILE A 62 -37.21 5.57 8.71
C ILE A 62 -36.77 6.33 9.96
N ALA A 63 -37.72 6.76 10.77
CA ALA A 63 -37.44 7.55 11.97
C ALA A 63 -36.75 6.71 13.06
N PRO A 64 -36.06 7.35 14.03
CA PRO A 64 -35.55 6.67 15.21
C PRO A 64 -36.63 5.84 15.92
N GLY A 65 -36.31 4.59 16.28
CA GLY A 65 -37.23 3.66 16.92
C GLY A 65 -38.23 2.95 16.00
N ALA A 66 -38.33 3.35 14.72
CA ALA A 66 -39.11 2.64 13.73
C ALA A 66 -38.34 1.46 13.09
N SER A 67 -39.05 0.47 12.58
CA SER A 67 -38.46 -0.70 11.89
C SER A 67 -39.14 -0.97 10.55
N LEU A 68 -38.38 -0.91 9.46
CA LEU A 68 -38.85 -1.20 8.11
C LEU A 68 -38.27 -2.53 7.63
N THR A 69 -39.13 -3.46 7.21
CA THR A 69 -38.73 -4.68 6.50
C THR A 69 -39.25 -4.65 5.06
N VAL A 70 -38.36 -4.55 4.09
CA VAL A 70 -38.72 -4.69 2.68
C VAL A 70 -38.75 -6.18 2.34
N SER A 71 -39.96 -6.75 2.33
CA SER A 71 -40.16 -8.19 2.10
C SER A 71 -39.88 -8.60 0.66
N TYR A 72 -40.19 -7.72 -0.29
CA TYR A 72 -39.88 -7.91 -1.70
C TYR A 72 -39.81 -6.56 -2.43
N VAL A 73 -39.08 -6.52 -3.53
CA VAL A 73 -39.02 -5.36 -4.43
C VAL A 73 -39.85 -5.68 -5.67
N ASN A 74 -40.83 -4.82 -6.01
CA ASN A 74 -41.78 -5.06 -7.11
C ASN A 74 -41.63 -4.04 -8.24
N GLY A 75 -40.45 -3.98 -8.85
CA GLY A 75 -40.13 -3.01 -9.89
C GLY A 75 -38.76 -2.39 -9.65
N ASP A 76 -38.66 -1.08 -9.85
CA ASP A 76 -37.43 -0.31 -9.67
C ASP A 76 -37.04 -0.13 -8.20
N PHE A 77 -35.74 0.02 -7.97
CA PHE A 77 -35.16 0.31 -6.67
C PHE A 77 -33.94 1.22 -6.82
N ASN A 78 -34.23 2.45 -7.25
CA ASN A 78 -33.27 3.43 -7.76
C ASN A 78 -33.37 4.80 -7.04
N GLY A 79 -34.17 4.88 -5.98
CA GLY A 79 -34.31 6.08 -5.15
C GLY A 79 -33.41 6.05 -3.92
N LYS A 80 -33.78 6.87 -2.92
CA LYS A 80 -32.99 7.11 -1.71
C LYS A 80 -33.66 6.51 -0.47
N ILE A 81 -32.87 5.95 0.43
CA ILE A 81 -33.29 5.52 1.76
C ILE A 81 -32.45 6.23 2.81
N ILE A 82 -33.13 6.86 3.77
CA ILE A 82 -32.53 7.46 4.96
C ILE A 82 -33.00 6.62 6.16
N ASN A 83 -32.13 5.78 6.69
CA ASN A 83 -32.45 4.90 7.80
C ASN A 83 -31.90 5.43 9.13
N CYS A 84 -32.78 5.90 10.01
CA CYS A 84 -32.43 6.27 11.38
C CYS A 84 -32.97 5.30 12.45
N GLY A 85 -33.77 4.32 12.03
CA GLY A 85 -34.27 3.25 12.86
C GLY A 85 -33.61 1.92 12.50
N THR A 86 -34.43 0.90 12.22
CA THR A 86 -33.97 -0.40 11.74
C THR A 86 -34.46 -0.64 10.31
N LEU A 87 -33.55 -1.03 9.43
CA LEU A 87 -33.83 -1.42 8.05
C LEU A 87 -33.42 -2.88 7.85
N ASN A 88 -34.38 -3.71 7.46
CA ASN A 88 -34.15 -5.05 6.94
C ASN A 88 -34.56 -5.09 5.46
N ILE A 89 -33.62 -5.40 4.58
CA ILE A 89 -33.87 -5.42 3.14
C ILE A 89 -33.04 -6.51 2.47
N ASN A 90 -33.62 -7.18 1.47
CA ASN A 90 -32.88 -8.08 0.60
C ASN A 90 -33.02 -7.64 -0.86
N LEU A 91 -31.89 -7.51 -1.55
CA LEU A 91 -31.80 -7.15 -2.96
C LEU A 91 -31.07 -8.27 -3.70
N TYR A 92 -31.81 -9.05 -4.50
CA TYR A 92 -31.27 -10.21 -5.21
C TYR A 92 -31.15 -9.94 -6.71
N ASN A 93 -30.05 -10.42 -7.31
CA ASN A 93 -29.73 -10.58 -8.73
C ASN A 93 -29.77 -9.34 -9.64
N ASN A 94 -30.75 -8.45 -9.50
CA ASN A 94 -30.96 -7.33 -10.41
C ASN A 94 -30.11 -6.13 -10.00
N PRO A 95 -29.46 -5.44 -10.96
CA PRO A 95 -28.77 -4.19 -10.69
C PRO A 95 -29.72 -3.17 -10.07
N ARG A 96 -29.35 -2.64 -8.90
CA ARG A 96 -30.13 -1.62 -8.18
C ARG A 96 -29.28 -0.37 -7.99
N ASN A 97 -29.80 0.79 -8.38
CA ASN A 97 -29.10 2.07 -8.24
C ASN A 97 -29.59 2.88 -7.02
N ALA A 98 -29.86 2.20 -5.91
CA ALA A 98 -30.33 2.87 -4.70
C ALA A 98 -29.20 3.59 -3.96
N GLU A 99 -29.52 4.75 -3.38
CA GLU A 99 -28.70 5.42 -2.37
C GLU A 99 -29.22 5.04 -0.99
N ILE A 100 -28.40 4.40 -0.16
CA ILE A 100 -28.75 4.02 1.20
C ILE A 100 -27.86 4.80 2.18
N ILE A 101 -28.47 5.65 3.00
CA ILE A 101 -27.80 6.35 4.10
C ILE A 101 -28.28 5.73 5.42
N ASN A 102 -27.39 5.02 6.10
CA ASN A 102 -27.68 4.31 7.34
C ASN A 102 -27.10 5.04 8.55
N TYR A 103 -27.96 5.68 9.35
CA TYR A 103 -27.65 6.20 10.68
C TYR A 103 -27.96 5.19 11.79
N GLY A 104 -28.96 4.33 11.57
CA GLY A 104 -29.41 3.32 12.52
C GLY A 104 -28.79 1.93 12.28
N THR A 105 -29.62 0.91 12.24
CA THR A 105 -29.21 -0.47 11.97
C THR A 105 -29.71 -0.93 10.60
N LEU A 106 -28.80 -1.38 9.74
CA LEU A 106 -29.10 -2.05 8.47
C LEU A 106 -28.68 -3.52 8.54
N THR A 107 -29.62 -4.42 8.33
CA THR A 107 -29.37 -5.87 8.18
C THR A 107 -29.88 -6.38 6.84
N SER A 108 -29.13 -7.29 6.23
CA SER A 108 -29.54 -7.96 5.00
C SER A 108 -28.95 -9.37 4.91
N ASN A 109 -29.72 -10.31 4.37
CA ASN A 109 -29.17 -11.59 3.96
C ASN A 109 -28.38 -11.44 2.65
N ALA A 110 -28.84 -10.56 1.75
CA ALA A 110 -28.17 -10.31 0.49
C ALA A 110 -28.45 -8.91 -0.04
N ILE A 111 -27.39 -8.19 -0.39
CA ILE A 111 -27.45 -7.05 -1.32
C ILE A 111 -26.53 -7.39 -2.47
N GLN A 112 -27.12 -7.71 -3.62
CA GLN A 112 -26.42 -8.16 -4.81
C GLN A 112 -26.55 -7.15 -5.95
N ASN A 113 -25.47 -6.99 -6.71
CA ASN A 113 -25.35 -6.13 -7.89
C ASN A 113 -25.75 -4.67 -7.63
N LEU A 114 -25.46 -4.15 -6.44
CA LEU A 114 -25.67 -2.73 -6.15
C LEU A 114 -24.77 -1.89 -7.08
N THR A 115 -25.35 -0.92 -7.78
CA THR A 115 -24.64 0.07 -8.60
C THR A 115 -24.67 1.46 -7.97
N GLY A 116 -25.55 1.68 -7.01
CA GLY A 116 -25.70 2.94 -6.29
C GLY A 116 -24.68 3.11 -5.17
N SER A 117 -25.14 3.53 -3.98
CA SER A 117 -24.22 3.79 -2.87
C SER A 117 -24.76 3.40 -1.51
N ILE A 118 -23.84 3.11 -0.60
CA ILE A 118 -24.12 2.96 0.83
C ILE A 118 -23.23 3.91 1.60
N THR A 119 -23.84 4.80 2.39
CA THR A 119 -23.16 5.60 3.39
C THR A 119 -23.58 5.13 4.78
N ASN A 120 -22.64 4.61 5.57
CA ASN A 120 -22.90 4.04 6.88
C ASN A 120 -22.33 4.91 8.01
N TYR A 121 -23.23 5.55 8.77
CA TYR A 121 -22.96 6.21 10.04
C TYR A 121 -23.43 5.39 11.26
N GLY A 122 -24.01 4.22 11.04
CA GLY A 122 -24.56 3.34 12.09
C GLY A 122 -23.94 1.95 12.10
N LYS A 123 -24.78 0.93 12.33
CA LYS A 123 -24.39 -0.48 12.28
C LYS A 123 -24.93 -1.12 11.00
N LEU A 124 -24.07 -1.82 10.27
CA LEU A 124 -24.46 -2.52 9.05
C LEU A 124 -23.99 -3.98 9.09
N SER A 125 -24.86 -4.91 8.70
CA SER A 125 -24.55 -6.35 8.60
C SER A 125 -25.16 -6.96 7.33
N ILE A 126 -24.34 -7.48 6.41
CA ILE A 126 -24.81 -8.11 5.16
C ILE A 126 -24.11 -9.46 4.94
N ALA A 127 -24.87 -10.53 4.72
CA ALA A 127 -24.31 -11.89 4.60
C ALA A 127 -23.81 -12.28 3.18
N GLN A 128 -24.38 -11.69 2.14
CA GLN A 128 -23.87 -11.80 0.77
C GLN A 128 -23.88 -10.43 0.14
N PHE A 129 -22.72 -9.94 -0.26
CA PHE A 129 -22.59 -8.56 -0.71
C PHE A 129 -21.88 -8.48 -2.04
N THR A 130 -22.61 -8.08 -3.09
CA THR A 130 -22.01 -7.86 -4.41
C THR A 130 -22.38 -6.49 -4.97
N THR A 131 -21.41 -5.87 -5.62
CA THR A 131 -21.54 -4.52 -6.19
C THR A 131 -20.98 -4.47 -7.60
N ASN A 132 -21.46 -3.51 -8.39
CA ASN A 132 -20.96 -3.22 -9.73
C ASN A 132 -20.97 -1.70 -9.97
N GLY A 133 -19.82 -1.05 -9.79
CA GLY A 133 -19.70 0.40 -9.90
C GLY A 133 -20.19 1.19 -8.68
N ALA A 134 -20.43 0.53 -7.54
CA ALA A 134 -20.97 1.20 -6.36
C ALA A 134 -19.94 2.08 -5.63
N THR A 135 -20.44 2.94 -4.75
CA THR A 135 -19.64 3.69 -3.77
C THR A 135 -20.05 3.34 -2.34
N LEU A 136 -19.07 2.98 -1.51
CA LEU A 136 -19.27 2.62 -0.10
C LEU A 136 -18.48 3.59 0.77
N MET A 137 -19.19 4.31 1.63
CA MET A 137 -18.61 5.22 2.63
C MET A 137 -18.93 4.66 4.01
N ASN A 138 -17.92 4.16 4.72
CA ASN A 138 -18.11 3.60 6.06
C ASN A 138 -17.49 4.50 7.12
N TYR A 139 -18.32 5.13 7.95
CA TYR A 139 -17.91 5.96 9.07
C TYR A 139 -18.05 5.28 10.43
N LYS A 140 -18.63 4.06 10.47
CA LYS A 140 -18.85 3.26 11.67
C LYS A 140 -18.61 1.79 11.41
N LYS A 141 -19.45 0.90 11.96
CA LYS A 141 -19.22 -0.55 11.92
C LYS A 141 -19.96 -1.17 10.75
N MET A 142 -19.20 -1.78 9.83
CA MET A 142 -19.67 -2.53 8.69
C MET A 142 -19.19 -3.98 8.79
N ASN A 143 -20.12 -4.91 8.98
CA ASN A 143 -19.86 -6.34 8.99
C ASN A 143 -20.41 -6.95 7.69
N LEU A 144 -19.54 -7.56 6.90
CA LEU A 144 -19.93 -8.23 5.67
C LEU A 144 -19.52 -9.70 5.72
N GLN A 145 -20.20 -10.53 4.94
CA GLN A 145 -19.78 -11.88 4.63
C GLN A 145 -19.85 -12.06 3.11
N ASN A 146 -18.97 -12.89 2.55
CA ASN A 146 -18.92 -13.23 1.13
C ASN A 146 -19.10 -12.02 0.18
N VAL A 147 -18.01 -11.28 0.01
CA VAL A 147 -17.99 -10.00 -0.66
C VAL A 147 -17.40 -10.13 -2.07
N SER A 148 -18.09 -9.62 -3.07
CA SER A 148 -17.58 -9.45 -4.44
C SER A 148 -17.82 -8.04 -4.94
N LEU A 149 -16.77 -7.24 -4.98
CA LEU A 149 -16.79 -5.86 -5.42
C LEU A 149 -16.32 -5.77 -6.88
N GLN A 150 -17.18 -5.31 -7.79
CA GLN A 150 -16.78 -5.02 -9.17
C GLN A 150 -16.66 -3.51 -9.35
N ASN A 151 -15.48 -3.02 -9.73
CA ASN A 151 -15.22 -1.59 -9.99
C ASN A 151 -15.79 -0.64 -8.92
N THR A 152 -15.65 -1.01 -7.64
CA THR A 152 -16.31 -0.32 -6.52
C THR A 152 -15.32 0.56 -5.78
N VAL A 153 -15.79 1.71 -5.32
CA VAL A 153 -15.04 2.61 -4.45
C VAL A 153 -15.44 2.33 -3.01
N VAL A 154 -14.47 2.03 -2.15
CA VAL A 154 -14.67 1.82 -0.71
C VAL A 154 -13.81 2.82 0.05
N ASN A 155 -14.42 3.66 0.88
CA ASN A 155 -13.71 4.52 1.82
C ASN A 155 -14.12 4.12 3.24
N ASN A 156 -13.18 3.56 3.98
CA ASN A 156 -13.37 3.13 5.36
C ASN A 156 -12.70 4.11 6.33
N HIS A 157 -13.50 4.79 7.14
CA HIS A 157 -13.07 5.74 8.16
C HIS A 157 -13.09 5.14 9.58
N ASP A 158 -13.68 3.97 9.78
CA ASP A 158 -13.79 3.30 11.08
C ASP A 158 -13.58 1.79 10.88
N THR A 159 -14.58 0.94 11.10
CA THR A 159 -14.40 -0.52 11.19
C THR A 159 -15.13 -1.24 10.05
N LEU A 160 -14.37 -1.91 9.18
CA LEU A 160 -14.90 -2.80 8.13
C LEU A 160 -14.38 -4.23 8.35
N GLU A 161 -15.29 -5.16 8.63
CA GLU A 161 -14.96 -6.56 8.88
C GLU A 161 -15.67 -7.44 7.84
N VAL A 162 -14.89 -8.21 7.08
CA VAL A 162 -15.41 -9.20 6.14
C VAL A 162 -15.08 -10.59 6.67
N ASN A 163 -16.11 -11.40 6.92
CA ASN A 163 -15.97 -12.76 7.39
C ASN A 163 -16.41 -13.75 6.29
N GLY A 164 -15.46 -14.23 5.50
CA GLY A 164 -15.67 -15.08 4.32
C GLY A 164 -14.88 -14.59 3.12
N GLY A 165 -15.17 -15.13 1.93
CA GLY A 165 -14.48 -14.73 0.70
C GLY A 165 -14.56 -13.23 0.41
N PHE A 166 -13.47 -12.63 -0.05
CA PHE A 166 -13.38 -11.22 -0.43
C PHE A 166 -12.73 -11.08 -1.80
N TYR A 167 -13.49 -10.58 -2.77
CA TYR A 167 -13.04 -10.40 -4.14
C TYR A 167 -13.23 -8.95 -4.55
N ALA A 168 -12.14 -8.20 -4.73
CA ALA A 168 -12.19 -6.85 -5.29
C ALA A 168 -11.64 -6.88 -6.72
N LEU A 169 -12.54 -6.79 -7.69
CA LEU A 169 -12.32 -7.17 -9.08
C LEU A 169 -12.59 -6.00 -10.04
N ASN A 170 -12.01 -6.09 -11.23
CA ASN A 170 -12.26 -5.19 -12.36
C ASN A 170 -12.04 -3.69 -12.05
N GLY A 171 -11.09 -3.37 -11.16
CA GLY A 171 -10.76 -1.99 -10.81
C GLY A 171 -11.40 -1.51 -9.52
N GLY A 172 -11.81 -0.24 -9.47
CA GLY A 172 -12.22 0.44 -8.24
C GLY A 172 -11.05 0.84 -7.33
N THR A 173 -11.40 1.23 -6.11
CA THR A 173 -10.43 1.62 -5.07
C THR A 173 -10.90 1.18 -3.68
N ILE A 174 -9.97 0.83 -2.82
CA ILE A 174 -10.18 0.63 -1.38
C ILE A 174 -9.25 1.58 -0.64
N ASP A 175 -9.82 2.55 0.06
CA ASP A 175 -9.11 3.47 0.95
C ASP A 175 -9.46 3.15 2.41
N ASN A 176 -8.48 2.66 3.17
CA ASN A 176 -8.58 2.46 4.61
C ASN A 176 -7.86 3.61 5.32
N ARG A 177 -8.66 4.56 5.84
CA ARG A 177 -8.18 5.85 6.32
C ARG A 177 -7.37 5.72 7.62
N VAL A 178 -6.68 6.81 7.98
CA VAL A 178 -5.95 6.91 9.26
C VAL A 178 -6.87 6.56 10.42
N ASN A 179 -6.38 5.75 11.35
CA ASN A 179 -7.11 5.18 12.51
C ASN A 179 -8.26 4.20 12.19
N ALA A 180 -8.55 3.94 10.91
CA ALA A 180 -9.53 2.95 10.52
C ALA A 180 -8.96 1.52 10.62
N TYR A 181 -9.85 0.55 10.85
CA TYR A 181 -9.55 -0.87 10.89
C TYR A 181 -10.30 -1.61 9.78
N MET A 182 -9.57 -2.40 9.01
CA MET A 182 -10.14 -3.25 7.97
C MET A 182 -9.62 -4.69 8.14
N SER A 183 -10.54 -5.65 8.24
CA SER A 183 -10.24 -7.07 8.24
C SER A 183 -10.91 -7.73 7.04
N LEU A 184 -10.10 -8.25 6.12
CA LEU A 184 -10.56 -8.94 4.91
C LEU A 184 -10.39 -10.44 5.11
N ASN A 185 -11.47 -11.19 4.94
CA ASN A 185 -11.48 -12.64 5.15
C ASN A 185 -11.03 -13.04 6.57
N GLY A 186 -11.83 -12.65 7.58
CA GLY A 186 -11.58 -12.95 9.00
C GLY A 186 -11.71 -14.43 9.41
N ALA A 187 -12.14 -15.32 8.51
CA ALA A 187 -12.24 -16.77 8.76
C ALA A 187 -11.79 -17.59 7.54
N TYR A 188 -12.49 -18.68 7.23
CA TYR A 188 -12.24 -19.53 6.08
C TYR A 188 -12.73 -18.83 4.81
N GLY A 189 -11.84 -18.66 3.84
CA GLY A 189 -12.17 -18.00 2.59
C GLY A 189 -10.92 -17.65 1.78
N ASN A 190 -11.18 -17.01 0.65
CA ASN A 190 -10.20 -16.59 -0.34
C ASN A 190 -10.21 -15.07 -0.45
N THR A 191 -9.04 -14.46 -0.63
CA THR A 191 -8.90 -13.02 -0.87
C THR A 191 -8.27 -12.76 -2.24
N GLU A 192 -8.92 -11.93 -3.06
CA GLU A 192 -8.37 -11.39 -4.31
C GLU A 192 -8.45 -9.86 -4.32
N LEU A 193 -7.32 -9.22 -4.60
CA LEU A 193 -7.16 -7.76 -4.71
C LEU A 193 -6.69 -7.40 -6.12
N ALA A 194 -7.65 -7.32 -7.03
CA ALA A 194 -7.50 -6.78 -8.39
C ALA A 194 -8.02 -5.33 -8.49
N THR A 195 -7.81 -4.56 -7.41
CA THR A 195 -8.21 -3.15 -7.23
C THR A 195 -7.04 -2.34 -6.68
N THR A 196 -7.12 -1.01 -6.73
CA THR A 196 -6.13 -0.17 -6.03
C THR A 196 -6.44 -0.14 -4.55
N VAL A 197 -5.45 -0.43 -3.70
CA VAL A 197 -5.58 -0.34 -2.24
C VAL A 197 -4.68 0.75 -1.69
N GLU A 198 -5.26 1.63 -0.89
CA GLU A 198 -4.55 2.65 -0.12
C GLU A 198 -4.85 2.40 1.36
N ASN A 199 -3.83 2.09 2.16
CA ASN A 199 -3.98 1.77 3.58
C ASN A 199 -3.18 2.73 4.45
N ALA A 200 -3.85 3.71 5.05
CA ALA A 200 -3.29 4.58 6.08
C ALA A 200 -3.62 4.13 7.51
N GLY A 201 -4.63 3.27 7.68
CA GLY A 201 -5.03 2.65 8.95
C GLY A 201 -4.36 1.31 9.22
N THR A 202 -5.11 0.41 9.88
CA THR A 202 -4.73 -1.00 10.06
C THR A 202 -5.53 -1.87 9.12
N MET A 203 -4.84 -2.68 8.31
CA MET A 203 -5.44 -3.68 7.44
C MET A 203 -4.92 -5.07 7.78
N ILE A 204 -5.84 -6.02 7.92
CA ILE A 204 -5.56 -7.44 8.08
C ILE A 204 -6.23 -8.17 6.92
N MET A 205 -5.52 -9.12 6.31
CA MET A 205 -6.08 -10.00 5.29
C MET A 205 -5.56 -11.42 5.44
N ARG A 206 -6.36 -12.42 5.04
CA ARG A 206 -5.96 -13.84 5.02
C ARG A 206 -6.09 -14.43 3.63
N THR A 207 -5.20 -15.35 3.27
CA THR A 207 -5.31 -16.17 2.03
C THR A 207 -5.41 -15.32 0.77
N ALA A 208 -4.48 -14.37 0.61
CA ALA A 208 -4.41 -13.45 -0.52
C ALA A 208 -3.71 -14.08 -1.74
N ASN A 209 -4.18 -15.26 -2.16
CA ASN A 209 -3.58 -16.04 -3.24
C ASN A 209 -4.61 -16.70 -4.17
N SER A 210 -5.90 -16.43 -4.00
CA SER A 210 -6.95 -16.91 -4.91
C SER A 210 -7.01 -16.08 -6.19
N GLY A 211 -7.40 -16.70 -7.31
CA GLY A 211 -7.49 -16.00 -8.59
C GLY A 211 -6.14 -15.36 -8.94
N SER A 212 -6.12 -14.04 -9.05
CA SER A 212 -4.91 -13.27 -9.30
C SER A 212 -4.15 -12.85 -8.04
N GLY A 213 -4.57 -13.27 -6.84
CA GLY A 213 -3.99 -12.84 -5.57
C GLY A 213 -4.02 -11.32 -5.42
N ILE A 214 -2.86 -10.71 -5.17
CA ILE A 214 -2.67 -9.25 -5.30
C ILE A 214 -2.14 -8.97 -6.70
N SER A 215 -2.90 -8.27 -7.54
CA SER A 215 -2.57 -8.04 -8.96
C SER A 215 -2.58 -6.57 -9.38
N ARG A 216 -2.77 -5.66 -8.44
CA ARG A 216 -2.81 -4.21 -8.66
C ARG A 216 -2.01 -3.46 -7.61
N LYS A 217 -2.05 -2.12 -7.67
CA LYS A 217 -1.36 -1.24 -6.75
C LYS A 217 -1.89 -1.41 -5.32
N VAL A 218 -0.97 -1.62 -4.37
CA VAL A 218 -1.22 -1.61 -2.93
C VAL A 218 -0.21 -0.68 -2.28
N ASN A 219 -0.71 0.37 -1.64
CA ASN A 219 0.10 1.31 -0.89
C ASN A 219 -0.21 1.18 0.60
N ASN A 220 0.76 0.72 1.38
CA ASN A 220 0.65 0.61 2.83
C ASN A 220 1.41 1.75 3.52
N TYR A 221 0.68 2.77 3.96
CA TYR A 221 1.21 3.86 4.80
C TYR A 221 1.03 3.60 6.30
N GLY A 222 0.14 2.69 6.68
CA GLY A 222 -0.19 2.33 8.07
C GLY A 222 0.38 0.98 8.50
N VAL A 223 -0.47 0.09 9.00
CA VAL A 223 -0.10 -1.28 9.36
C VAL A 223 -0.84 -2.24 8.44
N MET A 224 -0.12 -3.17 7.82
CA MET A 224 -0.72 -4.24 7.04
C MET A 224 -0.21 -5.60 7.51
N ARG A 225 -1.13 -6.53 7.74
CA ARG A 225 -0.81 -7.92 8.07
C ARG A 225 -1.49 -8.87 7.11
N ILE A 226 -0.72 -9.81 6.55
CA ILE A 226 -1.19 -10.82 5.61
C ILE A 226 -0.91 -12.19 6.22
N TYR A 227 -1.96 -13.00 6.33
CA TYR A 227 -1.89 -14.32 6.97
C TYR A 227 -2.02 -15.47 5.95
N ASP A 228 -1.44 -16.60 6.33
CA ASP A 228 -1.59 -17.94 5.74
C ASP A 228 -0.99 -18.13 4.34
N GLN A 229 -1.46 -17.37 3.34
CA GLN A 229 -1.00 -17.48 1.94
C GLN A 229 -1.04 -16.11 1.26
N VAL A 230 -0.07 -15.85 0.38
CA VAL A 230 -0.05 -14.66 -0.46
C VAL A 230 0.67 -14.93 -1.78
N THR A 231 0.07 -14.47 -2.87
CA THR A 231 0.72 -14.37 -4.17
C THR A 231 0.60 -12.92 -4.66
N ILE A 232 1.74 -12.32 -4.99
CA ILE A 232 1.81 -11.02 -5.64
C ILE A 232 2.08 -11.30 -7.12
N THR A 233 1.11 -11.02 -7.99
CA THR A 233 1.13 -11.41 -9.40
C THR A 233 1.46 -10.26 -10.35
N SER A 234 1.39 -10.53 -11.64
CA SER A 234 1.60 -9.56 -12.72
C SER A 234 0.74 -8.30 -12.51
N ASN A 235 1.35 -7.13 -12.70
CA ASN A 235 0.74 -5.79 -12.54
C ASN A 235 0.57 -5.30 -11.10
N ALA A 236 0.97 -6.09 -10.10
CA ALA A 236 1.00 -5.61 -8.73
C ALA A 236 2.19 -4.68 -8.47
N TYR A 237 1.90 -3.52 -7.88
CA TYR A 237 2.89 -2.62 -7.29
C TYR A 237 2.58 -2.48 -5.81
N PHE A 238 3.33 -3.17 -4.96
CA PHE A 238 3.11 -3.20 -3.52
C PHE A 238 4.18 -2.36 -2.81
N THR A 239 3.79 -1.17 -2.32
CA THR A 239 4.62 -0.28 -1.53
C THR A 239 4.33 -0.42 -0.04
N ASN A 240 5.36 -0.53 0.78
CA ASN A 240 5.28 -0.45 2.24
C ASN A 240 6.07 0.75 2.78
N ASP A 241 5.36 1.76 3.26
CA ASP A 241 5.88 2.99 3.86
C ASP A 241 5.86 2.99 5.39
N SER A 242 5.46 1.88 6.01
CA SER A 242 5.37 1.73 7.46
C SER A 242 5.62 0.27 7.88
N LEU A 243 4.61 -0.47 8.36
CA LEU A 243 4.78 -1.85 8.81
C LEU A 243 3.98 -2.81 7.93
N LEU A 244 4.67 -3.76 7.32
CA LEU A 244 4.10 -4.89 6.59
C LEU A 244 4.55 -6.19 7.25
N GLU A 245 3.59 -7.05 7.63
CA GLU A 245 3.88 -8.34 8.24
C GLU A 245 3.20 -9.48 7.48
N PHE A 246 3.98 -10.49 7.14
CA PHE A 246 3.52 -11.76 6.62
C PHE A 246 3.63 -12.80 7.73
N VAL A 247 2.50 -13.41 8.09
CA VAL A 247 2.36 -14.24 9.28
C VAL A 247 1.80 -15.61 8.90
N ASN A 248 2.41 -16.69 9.40
CA ASN A 248 2.00 -18.07 9.07
C ASN A 248 2.00 -18.37 7.56
N ILE A 249 2.86 -17.70 6.80
CA ILE A 249 2.97 -17.89 5.36
C ILE A 249 4.10 -18.88 5.06
N ASN A 250 3.90 -19.80 4.13
CA ASN A 250 5.00 -20.66 3.66
C ASN A 250 5.98 -19.87 2.79
N THR A 251 5.45 -19.12 1.82
CA THR A 251 6.24 -18.28 0.91
C THR A 251 5.41 -17.09 0.43
N VAL A 252 5.98 -15.89 0.52
CA VAL A 252 5.53 -14.71 -0.22
C VAL A 252 5.96 -14.92 -1.67
N ASN A 253 5.00 -15.35 -2.49
CA ASN A 253 5.25 -15.77 -3.86
C ASN A 253 5.11 -14.58 -4.82
N MET A 254 6.22 -14.11 -5.38
CA MET A 254 6.23 -13.05 -6.38
C MET A 254 6.28 -13.66 -7.78
N GLN A 255 5.25 -13.36 -8.58
CA GLN A 255 5.06 -13.88 -9.92
C GLN A 255 4.91 -12.76 -10.96
N GLY A 256 5.19 -13.06 -12.23
CA GLY A 256 5.14 -12.11 -13.32
C GLY A 256 6.07 -10.91 -13.12
N ASN A 257 5.53 -9.72 -13.36
CA ASN A 257 6.24 -8.43 -13.21
C ASN A 257 5.95 -7.78 -11.84
N ALA A 258 5.68 -8.58 -10.81
CA ALA A 258 5.35 -8.08 -9.47
C ALA A 258 6.46 -7.19 -8.89
N LEU A 259 6.09 -6.04 -8.34
CA LEU A 259 6.98 -5.12 -7.66
C LEU A 259 6.64 -5.06 -6.18
N LEU A 260 7.61 -5.32 -5.32
CA LEU A 260 7.51 -5.17 -3.87
C LEU A 260 8.56 -4.16 -3.41
N GLN A 261 8.14 -3.04 -2.87
CA GLN A 261 9.02 -2.00 -2.33
C GLN A 261 8.78 -1.83 -0.83
N ASN A 262 9.82 -2.07 -0.03
CA ASN A 262 9.84 -1.80 1.39
C ASN A 262 10.64 -0.54 1.71
N ASN A 263 9.98 0.51 2.19
CA ASN A 263 10.62 1.77 2.60
C ASN A 263 10.84 1.87 4.11
N LYS A 264 10.24 0.99 4.93
CA LYS A 264 10.36 1.03 6.40
C LYS A 264 10.58 -0.34 7.02
N SER A 265 9.54 -1.11 7.34
CA SER A 265 9.68 -2.39 8.04
C SER A 265 8.82 -3.46 7.40
N LEU A 266 9.46 -4.56 6.98
CA LEU A 266 8.82 -5.75 6.45
C LEU A 266 9.27 -6.96 7.26
N ASN A 267 8.33 -7.71 7.82
CA ASN A 267 8.58 -8.95 8.56
C ASN A 267 7.89 -10.14 7.88
N VAL A 268 8.63 -11.21 7.62
CA VAL A 268 8.10 -12.53 7.28
C VAL A 268 8.38 -13.45 8.47
N ILE A 269 7.40 -13.54 9.37
CA ILE A 269 7.55 -14.16 10.70
C ILE A 269 7.82 -15.66 10.58
N SER A 270 7.17 -16.31 9.62
CA SER A 270 7.40 -17.69 9.20
C SER A 270 7.44 -17.70 7.67
N GLY A 271 8.40 -18.41 7.07
CA GLY A 271 8.46 -18.64 5.63
C GLY A 271 9.44 -17.77 4.85
N ASN A 272 9.29 -17.81 3.53
CA ASN A 272 10.26 -17.27 2.57
C ASN A 272 9.70 -16.07 1.78
N ILE A 273 10.59 -15.33 1.12
CA ILE A 273 10.26 -14.48 -0.04
C ILE A 273 10.85 -15.15 -1.26
N ALA A 274 10.03 -15.44 -2.28
CA ALA A 274 10.49 -16.06 -3.51
C ALA A 274 10.12 -15.24 -4.75
N LEU A 275 11.14 -14.84 -5.51
CA LEU A 275 11.00 -14.22 -6.83
C LEU A 275 11.02 -15.34 -7.87
N ASN A 276 9.83 -15.74 -8.32
CA ASN A 276 9.63 -16.88 -9.22
C ASN A 276 9.38 -16.44 -10.67
N SER A 277 9.72 -15.20 -11.04
CA SER A 277 9.49 -14.68 -12.40
C SER A 277 10.51 -13.63 -12.81
N ALA A 278 10.73 -13.53 -14.12
CA ALA A 278 11.87 -12.84 -14.73
C ALA A 278 11.89 -11.33 -14.58
N ASN A 279 10.78 -10.69 -14.24
CA ASN A 279 10.72 -9.22 -14.08
C ASN A 279 10.24 -8.83 -12.67
N GLY A 280 10.17 -9.79 -11.75
CA GLY A 280 9.85 -9.51 -10.36
C GLY A 280 10.95 -8.67 -9.74
N GLN A 281 10.58 -7.60 -9.03
CA GLN A 281 11.54 -6.76 -8.32
C GLN A 281 11.19 -6.66 -6.84
N PHE A 282 12.19 -6.88 -6.00
CA PHE A 282 12.12 -6.60 -4.57
C PHE A 282 13.10 -5.49 -4.21
N VAL A 283 12.58 -4.32 -3.86
CA VAL A 283 13.37 -3.16 -3.45
C VAL A 283 13.24 -2.96 -1.95
N ASN A 284 14.37 -2.90 -1.25
CA ASN A 284 14.43 -2.64 0.17
C ASN A 284 15.23 -1.37 0.47
N ASN A 285 14.55 -0.35 0.98
CA ASN A 285 15.13 0.86 1.55
C ASN A 285 15.02 0.91 3.09
N GLY A 286 14.46 -0.12 3.71
CA GLY A 286 14.23 -0.20 5.15
C GLY A 286 14.80 -1.47 5.78
N MET A 287 14.15 -1.93 6.83
CA MET A 287 14.44 -3.21 7.47
C MET A 287 13.53 -4.30 6.90
N VAL A 288 14.13 -5.39 6.45
CA VAL A 288 13.45 -6.64 6.05
C VAL A 288 13.94 -7.76 6.96
N LYS A 289 13.03 -8.44 7.66
CA LYS A 289 13.33 -9.65 8.43
C LYS A 289 12.58 -10.82 7.83
N VAL A 290 13.29 -11.87 7.43
CA VAL A 290 12.71 -13.10 6.89
C VAL A 290 13.19 -14.28 7.71
N SER A 291 12.28 -15.03 8.31
CA SER A 291 12.65 -16.22 9.09
C SER A 291 13.27 -17.32 8.22
N GLY A 292 12.73 -17.54 7.02
CA GLY A 292 13.25 -18.47 6.03
C GLY A 292 14.20 -17.81 5.04
N SER A 293 14.04 -18.10 3.75
CA SER A 293 14.94 -17.61 2.70
C SER A 293 14.41 -16.39 1.95
N VAL A 294 15.33 -15.58 1.44
CA VAL A 294 15.08 -14.73 0.26
C VAL A 294 15.65 -15.46 -0.95
N SER A 295 14.81 -15.81 -1.92
CA SER A 295 15.17 -16.67 -3.05
C SER A 295 14.85 -16.02 -4.39
N GLN A 296 15.83 -15.98 -5.29
CA GLN A 296 15.65 -15.58 -6.69
C GLN A 296 15.73 -16.80 -7.60
N ASN A 297 14.58 -17.34 -7.97
CA ASN A 297 14.46 -18.60 -8.69
C ASN A 297 14.37 -18.43 -10.21
N ALA A 298 14.16 -17.19 -10.70
CA ALA A 298 13.94 -16.91 -12.11
C ALA A 298 14.98 -15.95 -12.69
N ALA A 299 15.40 -16.25 -13.92
CA ALA A 299 16.29 -15.43 -14.74
C ALA A 299 15.71 -14.04 -14.93
N GLY A 300 16.43 -12.99 -14.52
CA GLY A 300 16.02 -11.59 -14.65
C GLY A 300 15.34 -10.98 -13.42
N SER A 301 14.96 -11.81 -12.43
CA SER A 301 14.46 -11.30 -11.14
C SER A 301 15.50 -10.39 -10.49
N LYS A 302 15.05 -9.32 -9.82
CA LYS A 302 15.93 -8.29 -9.26
C LYS A 302 15.65 -8.05 -7.78
N VAL A 303 16.70 -8.05 -6.97
CA VAL A 303 16.66 -7.54 -5.59
C VAL A 303 17.57 -6.32 -5.48
N ILE A 304 17.06 -5.22 -4.92
CA ILE A 304 17.85 -4.02 -4.60
C ILE A 304 17.79 -3.83 -3.09
N ASN A 305 18.94 -3.89 -2.42
CA ASN A 305 19.04 -3.62 -0.99
C ASN A 305 19.83 -2.33 -0.74
N ASN A 306 19.17 -1.29 -0.27
CA ASN A 306 19.75 -0.02 0.14
C ASN A 306 19.81 0.16 1.66
N CYS A 307 19.34 -0.83 2.43
CA CYS A 307 19.33 -0.74 3.88
C CYS A 307 19.64 -2.10 4.50
N ARG A 308 18.70 -2.76 5.16
CA ARG A 308 18.98 -4.00 5.92
C ARG A 308 18.07 -5.13 5.50
N ILE A 309 18.66 -6.26 5.14
CA ILE A 309 17.98 -7.55 5.00
C ILE A 309 18.59 -8.51 6.02
N PHE A 310 17.73 -9.08 6.87
CA PHE A 310 18.07 -10.16 7.78
C PHE A 310 17.26 -11.39 7.38
N ALA A 311 17.92 -12.51 7.08
CA ALA A 311 17.26 -13.71 6.60
C ALA A 311 17.81 -15.01 7.24
N GLY A 312 17.02 -16.08 7.19
CA GLY A 312 17.50 -17.44 7.44
C GLY A 312 18.58 -17.82 6.43
N SER A 313 18.26 -17.75 5.14
CA SER A 313 19.21 -17.97 4.04
C SER A 313 18.98 -16.97 2.91
N TYR A 314 19.95 -16.83 2.01
CA TYR A 314 19.81 -15.99 0.82
C TYR A 314 20.30 -16.76 -0.40
N PHE A 315 19.41 -16.97 -1.36
CA PHE A 315 19.67 -17.79 -2.54
C PHE A 315 19.47 -16.97 -3.81
N ILE A 316 20.50 -16.90 -4.64
CA ILE A 316 20.42 -16.37 -6.00
C ILE A 316 20.64 -17.53 -6.97
N GLY A 317 19.56 -18.02 -7.58
CA GLY A 317 19.60 -19.13 -8.52
C GLY A 317 19.71 -18.70 -9.98
N ASN A 318 19.14 -17.54 -10.34
CA ASN A 318 19.26 -16.92 -11.67
C ASN A 318 18.99 -15.38 -11.65
N GLY A 319 19.09 -14.73 -10.50
CA GLY A 319 18.68 -13.32 -10.34
C GLY A 319 19.84 -12.33 -10.27
N VAL A 320 19.51 -11.05 -10.14
CA VAL A 320 20.47 -9.97 -9.89
C VAL A 320 20.18 -9.32 -8.55
N THR A 321 21.15 -9.36 -7.63
CA THR A 321 21.12 -8.60 -6.38
C THR A 321 22.07 -7.42 -6.45
N GLU A 322 21.53 -6.21 -6.30
CA GLU A 322 22.29 -4.98 -6.08
C GLU A 322 22.28 -4.67 -4.58
N ASN A 323 23.43 -4.69 -3.94
CA ASN A 323 23.55 -4.47 -2.50
C ASN A 323 24.37 -3.21 -2.19
N LYS A 324 23.69 -2.18 -1.70
CA LYS A 324 24.28 -0.99 -1.06
C LYS A 324 24.07 -1.00 0.46
N GLY A 325 23.51 -2.09 0.98
CA GLY A 325 23.07 -2.24 2.36
C GLY A 325 23.81 -3.34 3.10
N LEU A 326 23.27 -3.71 4.26
CA LEU A 326 23.59 -4.95 4.96
C LEU A 326 22.68 -6.08 4.48
N ILE A 327 23.25 -7.18 4.00
CA ILE A 327 22.59 -8.49 3.93
C ILE A 327 23.21 -9.37 5.00
N TRP A 328 22.41 -9.79 5.97
CA TRP A 328 22.81 -10.71 7.02
C TRP A 328 21.96 -11.97 6.95
N VAL A 329 22.60 -13.10 6.69
CA VAL A 329 21.98 -14.43 6.80
C VAL A 329 22.45 -15.18 8.03
N THR A 330 21.60 -16.02 8.61
CA THR A 330 22.00 -16.91 9.73
C THR A 330 22.46 -18.28 9.26
N GLY A 331 22.07 -18.69 8.05
CA GLY A 331 22.49 -19.91 7.37
C GLY A 331 23.45 -19.59 6.22
N GLU A 332 23.04 -19.95 5.00
CA GLU A 332 23.88 -19.89 3.80
C GLU A 332 23.55 -18.67 2.94
N PHE A 333 24.61 -17.97 2.48
CA PHE A 333 24.54 -17.02 1.38
C PHE A 333 25.05 -17.72 0.11
N LYS A 334 24.15 -17.94 -0.84
CA LYS A 334 24.39 -18.83 -1.98
C LYS A 334 24.09 -18.15 -3.31
N VAL A 335 25.08 -18.13 -4.20
CA VAL A 335 24.98 -17.63 -5.57
C VAL A 335 25.26 -18.80 -6.52
N GLU A 336 24.26 -19.29 -7.25
CA GLU A 336 24.41 -20.45 -8.13
C GLU A 336 24.31 -20.09 -9.61
N GLY A 337 25.30 -20.53 -10.38
CA GLY A 337 25.32 -20.44 -11.85
C GLY A 337 25.64 -19.04 -12.37
N LEU A 338 26.27 -18.98 -13.55
CA LEU A 338 26.67 -17.73 -14.21
C LEU A 338 25.56 -16.69 -14.46
N PRO A 339 24.27 -17.06 -14.64
CA PRO A 339 23.19 -16.08 -14.72
C PRO A 339 22.92 -15.33 -13.41
N SER A 340 23.37 -15.86 -12.27
CA SER A 340 23.21 -15.24 -10.95
C SER A 340 24.27 -14.19 -10.71
N GLU A 341 23.86 -12.96 -10.39
CA GLU A 341 24.77 -11.84 -10.18
C GLU A 341 24.53 -11.14 -8.84
N VAL A 342 25.62 -10.82 -8.13
CA VAL A 342 25.64 -9.89 -7.01
C VAL A 342 26.55 -8.71 -7.37
N LYS A 343 26.00 -7.50 -7.26
CA LYS A 343 26.73 -6.23 -7.38
C LYS A 343 26.74 -5.57 -6.01
N ASN A 344 27.87 -5.66 -5.33
CA ASN A 344 28.03 -5.07 -4.01
C ASN A 344 28.65 -3.67 -4.14
N ASP A 345 28.11 -2.69 -3.43
CA ASP A 345 28.59 -1.31 -3.44
C ASP A 345 29.64 -1.09 -2.34
N THR A 346 30.26 0.09 -2.34
CA THR A 346 31.24 0.54 -1.34
C THR A 346 30.71 0.51 0.09
N THR A 347 29.41 0.76 0.25
CA THR A 347 28.69 0.68 1.53
C THR A 347 28.10 -0.71 1.80
N GLY A 348 28.14 -1.61 0.81
CA GLY A 348 27.54 -2.93 0.87
C GLY A 348 28.31 -3.86 1.80
N PHE A 349 27.58 -4.47 2.74
CA PHE A 349 28.08 -5.50 3.64
C PHE A 349 27.26 -6.78 3.50
N ILE A 350 27.93 -7.92 3.38
CA ILE A 350 27.28 -9.23 3.33
C ILE A 350 27.87 -10.11 4.42
N ARG A 351 27.03 -10.75 5.24
CA ARG A 351 27.49 -11.71 6.24
C ARG A 351 26.62 -12.94 6.35
N GLY A 352 27.23 -14.03 6.76
CA GLY A 352 26.54 -15.31 6.93
C GLY A 352 27.28 -16.30 7.80
N THR A 353 26.69 -17.49 7.93
CA THR A 353 27.41 -18.65 8.45
C THR A 353 28.21 -19.27 7.30
N ASN A 354 27.51 -19.81 6.30
CA ASN A 354 28.15 -20.42 5.13
C ASN A 354 28.08 -19.51 3.91
N PHE A 355 29.06 -19.65 3.02
CA PHE A 355 29.12 -18.96 1.75
C PHE A 355 29.34 -19.95 0.61
N ARG A 356 28.58 -19.79 -0.48
CA ARG A 356 28.82 -20.54 -1.71
C ARG A 356 28.63 -19.65 -2.94
N ASN A 357 29.59 -19.69 -3.86
CA ASN A 357 29.51 -18.95 -5.11
C ASN A 357 29.95 -19.81 -6.31
N SER A 358 29.00 -20.08 -7.21
CA SER A 358 29.22 -20.56 -8.58
C SER A 358 28.66 -19.60 -9.64
N GLY A 359 28.21 -18.41 -9.21
CA GLY A 359 27.74 -17.32 -10.08
C GLY A 359 28.72 -16.15 -10.11
N LYS A 360 28.23 -14.93 -10.32
CA LYS A 360 29.05 -13.72 -10.50
C LYS A 360 28.89 -12.76 -9.32
N ILE A 361 29.99 -12.46 -8.63
CA ILE A 361 30.05 -11.42 -7.59
C ILE A 361 31.04 -10.35 -8.03
N THR A 362 30.57 -9.10 -8.04
CA THR A 362 31.37 -7.93 -8.45
C THR A 362 31.15 -6.72 -7.57
N GLY A 363 32.04 -5.73 -7.67
CA GLY A 363 31.88 -4.43 -7.03
C GLY A 363 32.90 -4.16 -5.92
N TYR A 364 32.42 -3.72 -4.77
CA TYR A 364 33.22 -3.26 -3.63
C TYR A 364 32.67 -3.85 -2.33
N GLY A 365 33.09 -3.31 -1.19
CA GLY A 365 32.48 -3.58 0.11
C GLY A 365 33.08 -4.79 0.82
N SER A 366 32.34 -5.32 1.80
CA SER A 366 32.86 -6.30 2.75
C SER A 366 31.98 -7.54 2.90
N PHE A 367 32.63 -8.68 3.11
CA PHE A 367 32.04 -10.00 3.28
C PHE A 367 32.58 -10.62 4.57
N TYR A 368 31.70 -11.15 5.44
CA TYR A 368 32.07 -11.76 6.72
C TYR A 368 31.35 -13.09 6.94
N PHE A 369 32.11 -14.19 7.08
CA PHE A 369 31.56 -15.54 7.27
C PHE A 369 32.22 -16.28 8.44
N THR A 370 31.50 -17.26 8.99
CA THR A 370 31.88 -17.97 10.23
C THR A 370 31.82 -19.49 10.14
N GLY A 371 31.42 -20.01 8.99
CA GLY A 371 31.45 -21.42 8.64
C GLY A 371 32.03 -21.59 7.24
N ASN A 372 31.67 -22.69 6.58
CA ASN A 372 32.33 -23.10 5.33
C ASN A 372 32.18 -22.06 4.22
N THR A 373 33.30 -21.70 3.59
CA THR A 373 33.34 -20.81 2.43
C THR A 373 33.78 -21.54 1.15
N ASP A 374 32.86 -21.66 0.19
CA ASP A 374 33.07 -22.38 -1.09
C ASP A 374 33.02 -21.42 -2.28
N PHE A 375 34.18 -21.15 -2.89
CA PHE A 375 34.26 -20.49 -4.18
C PHE A 375 34.46 -21.54 -5.28
N ASN A 376 33.36 -21.88 -5.95
CA ASN A 376 33.34 -22.88 -7.00
C ASN A 376 34.03 -22.38 -8.29
N SER A 377 34.71 -23.29 -8.99
CA SER A 377 35.56 -22.97 -10.14
C SER A 377 34.83 -22.31 -11.30
N ALA A 378 33.52 -22.52 -11.41
CA ALA A 378 32.69 -21.92 -12.44
C ALA A 378 32.30 -20.45 -12.15
N GLY A 379 32.48 -19.96 -10.92
CA GLY A 379 32.05 -18.62 -10.52
C GLY A 379 33.03 -17.50 -10.86
N VAL A 380 32.59 -16.26 -10.66
CA VAL A 380 33.41 -15.05 -10.71
C VAL A 380 33.32 -14.35 -9.36
N PHE A 381 34.47 -13.94 -8.83
CA PHE A 381 34.56 -13.09 -7.63
C PHE A 381 35.59 -12.00 -7.91
N ALA A 382 35.13 -10.81 -8.30
CA ALA A 382 35.99 -9.77 -8.83
C ALA A 382 35.65 -8.37 -8.29
N GLY A 383 36.54 -7.81 -7.48
CA GLY A 383 36.47 -6.41 -7.09
C GLY A 383 36.67 -5.48 -8.28
N SER A 384 35.94 -4.37 -8.31
CA SER A 384 35.97 -3.42 -9.44
C SER A 384 37.24 -2.57 -9.49
N SER A 385 37.99 -2.47 -8.39
CA SER A 385 39.26 -1.74 -8.35
C SER A 385 40.28 -2.41 -7.43
N ALA A 386 41.55 -2.48 -7.85
CA ALA A 386 42.65 -2.89 -7.00
C ALA A 386 42.94 -1.88 -5.86
N SER A 387 42.57 -0.60 -6.05
CA SER A 387 42.74 0.45 -5.03
C SER A 387 41.64 0.43 -3.95
N SER A 388 40.53 -0.26 -4.22
CA SER A 388 39.42 -0.45 -3.30
C SER A 388 38.90 -1.89 -3.46
N PRO A 389 39.68 -2.88 -3.00
CA PRO A 389 39.35 -4.28 -3.19
C PRO A 389 38.13 -4.68 -2.37
N ILE A 390 37.50 -5.81 -2.75
CA ILE A 390 36.53 -6.47 -1.87
C ILE A 390 37.28 -7.02 -0.65
N MET A 391 36.76 -6.74 0.54
CA MET A 391 37.26 -7.30 1.79
C MET A 391 36.50 -8.59 2.08
N PHE A 392 37.17 -9.75 2.07
CA PHE A 392 36.54 -11.02 2.42
C PHE A 392 37.18 -11.61 3.68
N PHE A 393 36.40 -11.76 4.75
CA PHE A 393 36.85 -12.29 6.02
C PHE A 393 36.09 -13.57 6.38
N ASP A 394 36.84 -14.66 6.42
CA ASP A 394 36.39 -15.96 6.95
C ASP A 394 36.97 -16.15 8.36
N ALA A 395 36.10 -16.20 9.36
CA ALA A 395 36.47 -16.35 10.76
C ALA A 395 36.78 -17.81 11.16
N SER A 396 36.32 -18.79 10.37
CA SER A 396 36.51 -20.24 10.59
C SER A 396 37.55 -20.87 9.67
N GLN A 397 38.23 -20.02 8.90
CA GLN A 397 39.10 -20.39 7.79
C GLN A 397 40.03 -21.58 8.08
N THR A 398 40.06 -22.52 7.14
CA THR A 398 40.96 -23.66 7.10
C THR A 398 42.08 -23.40 6.08
N GLY A 399 43.23 -22.90 6.53
CA GLY A 399 44.45 -22.74 5.70
C GLY A 399 44.87 -21.30 5.42
N ASN A 400 45.54 -21.04 4.28
CA ASN A 400 46.14 -19.73 3.96
C ASN A 400 45.41 -18.98 2.82
N GLN A 401 44.31 -19.53 2.28
CA GLN A 401 43.58 -18.98 1.13
C GLN A 401 42.39 -18.10 1.55
N ILE A 402 41.84 -17.28 0.65
CA ILE A 402 40.71 -16.38 1.00
C ILE A 402 39.46 -17.17 1.41
N PHE A 403 39.25 -18.35 0.81
CA PHE A 403 38.13 -19.26 1.06
C PHE A 403 38.65 -20.63 1.53
N ASP A 404 37.81 -21.42 2.20
CA ASP A 404 38.12 -22.79 2.59
C ASP A 404 38.29 -23.70 1.37
N THR A 405 37.38 -23.58 0.40
CA THR A 405 37.46 -24.31 -0.87
C THR A 405 37.96 -23.36 -1.95
N TYR A 406 39.20 -23.57 -2.37
CA TYR A 406 39.89 -22.73 -3.34
C TYR A 406 40.03 -23.40 -4.70
N VAL A 407 39.94 -22.59 -5.75
CA VAL A 407 40.14 -23.02 -7.14
C VAL A 407 41.38 -22.35 -7.69
N GLN A 408 42.45 -23.14 -7.84
CA GLN A 408 43.76 -22.67 -8.32
C GLN A 408 43.73 -22.04 -9.72
N ASN A 409 42.82 -22.49 -10.58
CA ASN A 409 42.74 -22.03 -11.97
C ASN A 409 41.78 -20.85 -12.18
N ASN A 410 41.15 -20.34 -11.12
CA ASN A 410 40.23 -19.21 -11.17
C ASN A 410 40.29 -18.42 -9.85
N PRO A 411 41.36 -17.65 -9.59
CA PRO A 411 41.50 -16.89 -8.35
C PRO A 411 40.53 -15.70 -8.30
N ALA A 412 40.13 -15.30 -7.10
CA ALA A 412 39.42 -14.05 -6.89
C ALA A 412 40.28 -12.85 -7.30
N ILE A 413 39.67 -11.86 -7.96
CA ILE A 413 40.35 -10.67 -8.50
C ILE A 413 40.04 -9.48 -7.59
N ASN A 414 41.04 -8.62 -7.32
CA ASN A 414 40.88 -7.42 -6.49
C ASN A 414 40.13 -7.70 -5.18
N THR A 415 40.46 -8.82 -4.55
CA THR A 415 39.85 -9.29 -3.31
C THR A 415 40.96 -9.55 -2.33
N ILE A 416 40.85 -9.00 -1.13
CA ILE A 416 41.84 -9.18 -0.09
C ILE A 416 41.22 -9.77 1.16
N ARG A 417 42.05 -10.51 1.89
CA ARG A 417 41.73 -10.99 3.22
C ARG A 417 42.30 -10.00 4.25
N PRO A 418 41.47 -9.31 5.05
CA PRO A 418 41.99 -8.54 6.17
C PRO A 418 42.46 -9.45 7.31
N THR A 419 43.37 -8.94 8.14
CA THR A 419 43.83 -9.63 9.37
C THR A 419 42.73 -9.74 10.42
N ALA A 420 41.83 -8.76 10.47
CA ALA A 420 40.64 -8.77 11.31
C ALA A 420 39.51 -7.98 10.65
N MET A 421 38.27 -8.38 10.90
CA MET A 421 37.08 -7.62 10.54
C MET A 421 36.05 -7.75 11.66
N VAL A 422 35.38 -6.66 12.03
CA VAL A 422 34.26 -6.69 12.97
C VAL A 422 32.98 -7.00 12.18
N PRO A 423 32.18 -8.00 12.58
CA PRO A 423 30.93 -8.30 11.90
C PRO A 423 29.94 -7.14 12.06
N MET A 424 29.37 -6.69 10.94
CA MET A 424 28.34 -5.66 10.94
C MET A 424 26.98 -6.24 11.33
N ASP A 425 26.21 -5.58 12.19
CA ASP A 425 24.87 -6.04 12.59
C ASP A 425 23.76 -5.06 12.17
N THR A 426 22.50 -5.45 12.39
CA THR A 426 21.34 -4.62 12.01
C THR A 426 21.22 -3.31 12.81
N THR A 427 21.83 -3.23 13.99
CA THR A 427 21.80 -2.05 14.85
C THR A 427 22.93 -1.07 14.53
N GLY A 428 24.08 -1.57 14.11
CA GLY A 428 25.26 -0.79 13.72
C GLY A 428 25.21 -0.31 12.27
N TYR A 429 24.46 -0.97 11.37
CA TYR A 429 24.31 -0.48 9.99
C TYR A 429 23.42 0.76 9.90
N ASN A 430 23.98 1.86 9.40
CA ASN A 430 23.22 3.07 9.10
C ASN A 430 22.78 3.09 7.62
N CYS A 431 21.48 3.23 7.38
CA CYS A 431 20.91 3.25 6.03
C CYS A 431 21.05 4.63 5.40
N THR A 432 22.28 4.96 5.02
CA THR A 432 22.67 6.17 4.31
C THR A 432 22.54 6.12 2.77
N PRO A 433 22.43 4.96 2.09
CA PRO A 433 22.23 4.95 0.64
C PRO A 433 20.96 5.68 0.20
N THR A 434 20.99 6.24 -1.01
CA THR A 434 19.81 6.89 -1.62
C THR A 434 18.69 5.88 -1.82
N LEU A 435 17.44 6.33 -1.59
CA LEU A 435 16.27 5.47 -1.78
C LEU A 435 16.16 5.05 -3.24
N ALA A 436 15.99 3.75 -3.48
CA ALA A 436 15.60 3.23 -4.78
C ALA A 436 14.08 3.14 -4.85
N ILE A 437 13.55 3.19 -6.06
CA ILE A 437 12.13 3.00 -6.31
C ILE A 437 11.99 1.81 -7.25
N ALA A 438 11.02 0.94 -7.00
CA ALA A 438 10.73 -0.19 -7.87
C ALA A 438 10.08 0.29 -9.19
N GLY A 439 10.41 -0.36 -10.29
CA GLY A 439 9.85 -0.03 -11.60
C GLY A 439 10.34 1.31 -12.17
N PHE A 440 9.43 2.08 -12.77
CA PHE A 440 9.76 3.23 -13.63
C PHE A 440 9.02 4.51 -13.20
N PRO A 441 9.27 5.01 -11.98
CA PRO A 441 8.55 6.16 -11.42
C PRO A 441 8.85 7.47 -12.17
N PRO A 442 7.98 8.50 -12.07
CA PRO A 442 8.32 9.83 -12.54
C PRO A 442 9.42 10.46 -11.66
N THR A 443 10.18 11.38 -12.25
CA THR A 443 11.12 12.23 -11.52
C THR A 443 10.38 13.40 -10.91
N THR A 444 10.68 13.73 -9.65
CA THR A 444 10.03 14.82 -8.90
C THR A 444 11.07 15.74 -8.27
N ALA A 445 10.85 17.05 -8.33
CA ALA A 445 11.71 18.06 -7.75
C ALA A 445 11.12 18.63 -6.43
N LEU A 446 12.00 19.10 -5.55
CA LEU A 446 11.60 19.76 -4.30
C LEU A 446 10.93 21.10 -4.63
N VAL A 447 9.84 21.41 -3.91
CA VAL A 447 9.16 22.70 -4.03
C VAL A 447 9.57 23.60 -2.86
N TYR A 448 10.15 24.76 -3.16
CA TYR A 448 10.39 25.83 -2.20
C TYR A 448 9.70 27.11 -2.64
N LYS A 449 8.85 27.66 -1.77
CA LYS A 449 8.15 28.93 -1.97
C LYS A 449 8.37 29.82 -0.76
N GLN A 450 8.66 31.09 -1.01
CA GLN A 450 8.81 32.10 0.03
C GLN A 450 7.91 33.29 -0.32
N VAL A 451 6.99 33.69 0.56
CA VAL A 451 5.98 34.72 0.26
C VAL A 451 5.79 35.71 1.41
N CYS A 452 5.45 36.96 1.07
CA CYS A 452 5.34 38.06 2.03
C CYS A 452 3.94 38.28 2.62
N ALA A 453 2.92 37.59 2.10
CA ALA A 453 1.54 37.80 2.48
C ALA A 453 0.80 36.48 2.72
N ASN A 454 -0.20 36.54 3.61
CA ASN A 454 -1.17 35.47 3.81
C ASN A 454 -2.20 35.49 2.66
N ALA A 455 -1.79 34.95 1.50
CA ALA A 455 -2.63 34.82 0.31
C ALA A 455 -2.49 33.39 -0.25
N PRO A 456 -3.46 32.91 -1.06
CA PRO A 456 -3.34 31.60 -1.70
C PRO A 456 -2.08 31.47 -2.56
N ILE A 457 -1.38 30.35 -2.43
CA ILE A 457 -0.12 30.06 -3.12
C ILE A 457 -0.35 28.92 -4.10
N LEU A 458 0.02 29.13 -5.36
CA LEU A 458 -0.15 28.16 -6.43
C LEU A 458 1.18 27.45 -6.72
N ILE A 459 1.11 26.12 -6.88
CA ILE A 459 2.23 25.24 -7.27
C ILE A 459 1.75 24.41 -8.46
N ASN A 460 2.29 24.67 -9.65
CA ASN A 460 1.99 23.87 -10.84
C ASN A 460 2.92 22.66 -10.91
N LEU A 461 2.39 21.44 -10.75
CA LEU A 461 3.21 20.23 -10.72
C LEU A 461 3.96 19.97 -12.04
N ASN A 462 3.52 20.52 -13.17
CA ASN A 462 4.24 20.39 -14.44
C ASN A 462 5.64 21.03 -14.40
N ASP A 463 5.88 21.97 -13.47
CA ASP A 463 7.20 22.60 -13.29
C ASP A 463 8.17 21.72 -12.46
N TYR A 464 7.64 20.71 -11.75
CA TYR A 464 8.40 19.92 -10.77
C TYR A 464 8.39 18.42 -11.07
N VAL A 465 7.60 17.95 -12.04
CA VAL A 465 7.41 16.53 -12.31
C VAL A 465 7.67 16.24 -13.78
N ALA A 466 8.54 15.27 -14.05
CA ALA A 466 8.77 14.73 -15.39
C ALA A 466 8.42 13.24 -15.42
N PRO A 467 7.81 12.74 -16.51
CA PRO A 467 7.61 11.31 -16.68
C PRO A 467 8.97 10.59 -16.73
N HIS A 468 8.99 9.32 -16.32
CA HIS A 468 10.13 8.45 -16.57
C HIS A 468 10.50 8.45 -18.06
N THR A 469 11.80 8.30 -18.35
CA THR A 469 12.29 8.20 -19.72
C THR A 469 11.74 6.95 -20.43
N THR A 470 11.64 7.00 -21.76
CA THR A 470 11.13 5.88 -22.57
C THR A 470 11.95 4.61 -22.34
N VAL A 471 11.28 3.48 -22.10
CA VAL A 471 11.91 2.15 -21.97
C VAL A 471 11.28 1.23 -23.00
N ASN A 472 12.10 0.51 -23.79
CA ASN A 472 11.63 -0.43 -24.82
C ASN A 472 10.59 0.17 -25.79
N ALA A 473 10.83 1.40 -26.25
CA ALA A 473 9.92 2.18 -27.09
C ALA A 473 8.55 2.49 -26.48
N GLN A 474 8.35 2.27 -25.17
CA GLN A 474 7.15 2.66 -24.45
C GLN A 474 7.36 4.02 -23.75
N PRO A 475 6.69 5.09 -24.19
CA PRO A 475 6.72 6.36 -23.49
C PRO A 475 5.91 6.29 -22.20
N PHE A 476 6.23 7.18 -21.26
CA PHE A 476 5.50 7.32 -20.00
C PHE A 476 4.74 8.64 -19.94
N THR A 477 3.61 8.64 -19.25
CA THR A 477 2.77 9.83 -19.04
C THR A 477 2.48 10.00 -17.55
N VAL A 478 2.70 11.21 -17.03
CA VAL A 478 2.35 11.57 -15.65
C VAL A 478 0.84 11.56 -15.48
N GLN A 479 0.36 10.99 -14.38
CA GLN A 479 -1.05 10.89 -14.02
C GLN A 479 -1.36 11.95 -12.95
N LEU A 480 -1.76 13.17 -13.33
CA LEU A 480 -2.00 14.27 -12.40
C LEU A 480 -3.07 13.96 -11.34
N ASN A 481 -4.10 13.19 -11.73
CA ASN A 481 -5.16 12.71 -10.83
C ASN A 481 -4.69 11.66 -9.81
N SER A 482 -3.47 11.15 -9.92
CA SER A 482 -2.88 10.24 -8.93
C SER A 482 -2.21 10.96 -7.77
N THR A 483 -2.18 12.30 -7.79
CA THR A 483 -1.49 13.10 -6.79
C THR A 483 -2.13 12.92 -5.41
N LYS A 484 -1.31 12.59 -4.40
CA LYS A 484 -1.71 12.49 -3.00
C LYS A 484 -0.79 13.32 -2.11
N LEU A 485 -1.38 13.99 -1.14
CA LEU A 485 -0.71 14.89 -0.21
C LEU A 485 -0.56 14.26 1.18
N PHE A 486 0.53 14.60 1.86
CA PHE A 486 0.86 14.13 3.21
C PHE A 486 1.41 15.28 4.05
N ASP A 487 1.00 15.35 5.31
CA ASP A 487 1.61 16.20 6.32
C ASP A 487 3.01 15.67 6.63
N TYR A 488 4.02 16.52 6.45
CA TYR A 488 5.42 16.16 6.66
C TYR A 488 5.70 15.80 8.13
N TYR A 489 5.06 16.49 9.07
CA TYR A 489 5.34 16.37 10.51
C TYR A 489 4.37 15.42 11.23
N ASN A 490 3.18 15.17 10.67
CA ASN A 490 2.14 14.38 11.34
C ASN A 490 1.60 13.22 10.49
N LYS A 491 2.15 12.01 10.69
CA LYS A 491 1.64 10.78 10.05
C LYS A 491 0.21 10.42 10.46
N GLY A 492 -0.22 10.85 11.65
CA GLY A 492 -1.58 10.63 12.17
C GLY A 492 -2.61 11.66 11.70
N ASN A 493 -2.23 12.59 10.81
CA ASN A 493 -3.17 13.55 10.24
C ASN A 493 -4.22 12.80 9.40
N VAL A 494 -5.49 12.92 9.77
CA VAL A 494 -6.61 12.21 9.13
C VAL A 494 -6.86 12.60 7.68
N THR A 495 -6.33 13.75 7.26
CA THR A 495 -6.37 14.22 5.86
C THR A 495 -5.14 13.80 5.05
N ASN A 496 -4.22 13.01 5.62
CA ASN A 496 -3.14 12.38 4.86
C ASN A 496 -3.67 11.46 3.77
N ASN A 497 -2.88 11.29 2.70
CA ASN A 497 -3.23 10.47 1.56
C ASN A 497 -4.54 10.93 0.88
N THR A 498 -4.64 12.22 0.57
CA THR A 498 -5.81 12.81 -0.10
C THR A 498 -5.36 13.87 -1.12
N SER A 499 -6.31 14.40 -1.89
CA SER A 499 -6.12 15.62 -2.67
C SER A 499 -6.47 16.89 -1.90
N SER A 500 -6.84 16.80 -0.61
CA SER A 500 -7.15 17.94 0.26
C SER A 500 -6.55 17.71 1.65
N LEU A 501 -5.38 18.28 1.90
CA LEU A 501 -4.62 18.12 3.13
C LEU A 501 -4.77 19.37 4.00
N ASP A 502 -5.36 19.21 5.17
CA ASP A 502 -5.40 20.24 6.20
C ASP A 502 -4.19 20.11 7.13
N ILE A 503 -3.41 21.18 7.30
CA ILE A 503 -2.33 21.23 8.29
C ILE A 503 -2.79 22.11 9.45
N PRO A 504 -3.07 21.52 10.63
CA PRO A 504 -3.68 22.23 11.74
C PRO A 504 -2.97 23.54 12.08
N ASN A 505 -3.75 24.60 12.22
CA ASN A 505 -3.31 25.97 12.52
C ASN A 505 -2.40 26.64 11.46
N LYS A 506 -2.15 25.99 10.31
CA LYS A 506 -1.31 26.54 9.23
C LYS A 506 -2.10 26.83 7.96
N GLY A 507 -2.96 25.91 7.53
CA GLY A 507 -3.76 26.09 6.31
C GLY A 507 -3.99 24.77 5.57
N THR A 508 -4.58 24.87 4.39
CA THR A 508 -5.05 23.70 3.63
C THR A 508 -4.43 23.70 2.23
N PHE A 509 -3.93 22.54 1.81
CA PHE A 509 -3.49 22.26 0.44
C PHE A 509 -4.61 21.54 -0.32
N ILE A 510 -4.94 21.99 -1.53
CA ILE A 510 -5.92 21.36 -2.41
C ILE A 510 -5.29 21.11 -3.78
N VAL A 511 -5.39 19.88 -4.28
CA VAL A 511 -4.96 19.51 -5.64
C VAL A 511 -6.12 19.65 -6.61
N ASN A 512 -5.92 20.40 -7.69
CA ASN A 512 -6.76 20.27 -8.88
C ASN A 512 -6.25 19.09 -9.71
N GLU A 513 -6.91 17.95 -9.59
CA GLU A 513 -6.52 16.68 -10.24
C GLU A 513 -6.53 16.73 -11.78
N ALA A 514 -7.26 17.69 -12.38
CA ALA A 514 -7.31 17.86 -13.83
C ALA A 514 -6.12 18.68 -14.37
N THR A 515 -5.67 19.69 -13.61
CA THR A 515 -4.60 20.61 -14.06
C THR A 515 -3.24 20.35 -13.41
N GLY A 516 -3.21 19.60 -12.30
CA GLY A 516 -2.00 19.41 -11.50
C GLY A 516 -1.58 20.64 -10.69
N ILE A 517 -2.46 21.63 -10.53
CA ILE A 517 -2.19 22.81 -9.70
C ILE A 517 -2.55 22.48 -8.25
N ILE A 518 -1.58 22.63 -7.35
CA ILE A 518 -1.80 22.60 -5.90
C ILE A 518 -1.98 24.04 -5.42
N THR A 519 -3.07 24.30 -4.69
CA THR A 519 -3.33 25.57 -4.01
C THR A 519 -3.14 25.38 -2.51
N PHE A 520 -2.22 26.14 -1.90
CA PHE A 520 -2.16 26.28 -0.45
C PHE A 520 -2.89 27.55 -0.03
N THR A 521 -3.94 27.41 0.78
CA THR A 521 -4.64 28.52 1.41
C THR A 521 -4.24 28.58 2.88
N PRO A 522 -3.45 29.58 3.31
CA PRO A 522 -3.05 29.66 4.70
C PRO A 522 -4.26 30.00 5.60
N SER A 523 -4.21 29.55 6.85
CA SER A 523 -5.24 29.89 7.84
C SER A 523 -5.16 31.39 8.17
N ALA A 524 -6.29 32.02 8.50
CA ALA A 524 -6.35 33.45 8.84
C ALA A 524 -5.36 33.84 9.96
N ASN A 525 -5.10 32.92 10.90
CA ASN A 525 -4.20 33.14 12.03
C ASN A 525 -2.73 32.76 11.74
N PHE A 526 -2.41 32.24 10.55
CA PHE A 526 -1.06 31.87 10.15
C PHE A 526 -0.43 32.97 9.28
N SER A 527 0.18 33.96 9.92
CA SER A 527 0.79 35.13 9.25
C SER A 527 2.30 35.03 9.05
N GLN A 528 2.98 34.13 9.77
CA GLN A 528 4.42 33.92 9.66
C GLN A 528 4.81 32.48 10.02
N GLY A 529 5.82 31.96 9.32
CA GLY A 529 6.47 30.68 9.64
C GLY A 529 6.57 29.75 8.44
N GLU A 530 7.02 28.53 8.72
CA GLU A 530 7.18 27.46 7.73
C GLU A 530 6.01 26.47 7.78
N VAL A 531 5.49 26.11 6.62
CA VAL A 531 4.60 24.95 6.42
C VAL A 531 5.27 23.95 5.49
N LYS A 532 5.25 22.67 5.89
CA LYS A 532 5.81 21.56 5.11
C LYS A 532 4.74 20.51 4.82
N ALA A 533 4.65 20.12 3.57
CA ALA A 533 3.86 18.99 3.10
C ALA A 533 4.73 18.08 2.22
N GLN A 534 4.20 16.94 1.83
CA GLN A 534 4.80 16.06 0.82
C GLN A 534 3.75 15.66 -0.21
N TYR A 535 4.18 15.41 -1.44
CA TYR A 535 3.34 14.84 -2.48
C TYR A 535 3.91 13.53 -3.01
N ILE A 536 3.03 12.64 -3.46
CA ILE A 536 3.33 11.49 -4.31
C ILE A 536 2.54 11.67 -5.60
N ILE A 537 3.15 11.35 -6.73
CA ILE A 537 2.49 11.35 -8.03
C ILE A 537 2.98 10.15 -8.85
N SER A 538 2.11 9.58 -9.68
CA SER A 538 2.44 8.40 -10.49
C SER A 538 2.56 8.76 -11.98
N ASN A 539 3.26 7.91 -12.73
CA ASN A 539 3.14 7.83 -14.18
C ASN A 539 2.69 6.41 -14.60
N THR A 540 2.41 6.25 -15.88
CA THR A 540 2.11 4.96 -16.51
C THR A 540 2.85 4.84 -17.83
N ALA A 541 3.29 3.63 -18.17
CA ALA A 541 3.77 3.33 -19.51
C ALA A 541 2.59 3.20 -20.48
N ALA A 542 2.77 3.58 -21.74
CA ALA A 542 1.79 3.33 -22.78
C ALA A 542 1.41 1.84 -22.87
N GLY A 543 0.12 1.53 -22.96
CA GLY A 543 -0.40 0.15 -23.05
C GLY A 543 -0.27 -0.69 -21.77
N ASN A 544 0.22 -0.14 -20.66
CA ASN A 544 0.39 -0.86 -19.40
C ASN A 544 -0.57 -0.34 -18.32
N PRO A 545 -1.39 -1.20 -17.67
CA PRO A 545 -2.29 -0.80 -16.60
C PRO A 545 -1.59 -0.49 -15.26
N MET A 546 -0.31 -0.84 -15.10
CA MET A 546 0.45 -0.57 -13.88
C MET A 546 0.82 0.92 -13.78
N THR A 547 0.52 1.53 -12.63
CA THR A 547 0.96 2.89 -12.27
C THR A 547 2.18 2.83 -11.37
N TYR A 548 3.23 3.61 -11.66
CA TYR A 548 4.46 3.67 -10.88
C TYR A 548 4.48 4.97 -10.06
N PRO A 549 4.33 4.92 -8.73
CA PRO A 549 4.38 6.10 -7.87
C PRO A 549 5.81 6.62 -7.68
N SER A 550 5.96 7.93 -7.55
CA SER A 550 7.19 8.56 -7.06
C SER A 550 7.44 8.25 -5.58
N ASN A 551 8.64 8.58 -5.10
CA ASN A 551 8.84 8.79 -3.67
C ASN A 551 8.03 9.99 -3.16
N LYS A 552 7.90 10.12 -1.84
CA LYS A 552 7.38 11.34 -1.19
C LYS A 552 8.34 12.50 -1.42
N THR A 553 7.83 13.58 -2.01
CA THR A 553 8.64 14.76 -2.37
C THR A 553 8.15 15.98 -1.61
N ASN A 554 9.08 16.74 -1.02
CA ASN A 554 8.72 17.81 -0.08
C ASN A 554 8.23 19.07 -0.79
N ILE A 555 7.23 19.70 -0.17
CA ILE A 555 6.79 21.07 -0.40
C ILE A 555 7.11 21.87 0.86
N THR A 556 7.89 22.93 0.72
CA THR A 556 8.20 23.88 1.80
C THR A 556 7.73 25.26 1.38
N ILE A 557 6.87 25.87 2.21
CA ILE A 557 6.40 27.23 2.03
C ILE A 557 6.76 28.03 3.28
N THR A 558 7.44 29.17 3.09
CA THR A 558 7.78 30.11 4.16
C THR A 558 7.00 31.41 3.97
N ILE A 559 6.23 31.80 4.98
CA ILE A 559 5.46 33.06 5.01
C ILE A 559 6.13 34.02 5.99
N GLY A 560 6.34 35.28 5.61
CA GLY A 560 6.86 36.29 6.54
C GLY A 560 6.99 37.71 5.99
N SER A 561 6.87 38.70 6.87
CA SER A 561 6.99 40.14 6.56
C SER A 561 8.46 40.54 6.41
N GLY A 562 9.04 40.28 5.23
CA GLY A 562 10.43 40.66 4.92
C GLY A 562 10.91 40.28 3.52
N TYR A 563 10.05 39.65 2.71
CA TYR A 563 10.39 39.19 1.37
C TYR A 563 9.93 40.20 0.33
N SER A 564 10.86 40.77 -0.43
CA SER A 564 10.60 41.81 -1.43
C SER A 564 9.99 41.27 -2.74
N ALA A 565 10.06 39.96 -2.96
CA ALA A 565 9.40 39.24 -4.05
C ALA A 565 9.31 37.74 -3.72
N PRO A 566 8.34 36.99 -4.27
CA PRO A 566 8.31 35.55 -4.10
C PRO A 566 9.52 34.89 -4.75
N ILE A 567 10.41 34.30 -3.94
CA ILE A 567 11.50 33.47 -4.45
C ILE A 567 10.92 32.08 -4.71
N ILE A 568 10.99 31.65 -5.96
CA ILE A 568 10.62 30.31 -6.41
C ILE A 568 11.92 29.64 -6.84
N SER A 569 12.38 28.66 -6.08
CA SER A 569 13.51 27.82 -6.48
C SER A 569 13.02 26.42 -6.80
N VAL A 570 13.49 25.90 -7.94
CA VAL A 570 13.32 24.51 -8.36
C VAL A 570 14.67 23.85 -8.17
N ASN A 571 14.79 22.98 -7.17
CA ASN A 571 15.99 22.15 -6.98
C ASN A 571 15.66 20.73 -7.41
N GLN A 572 16.28 20.29 -8.51
CA GLN A 572 16.26 18.88 -8.89
C GLN A 572 17.18 18.10 -7.94
N GLN A 573 16.72 16.97 -7.41
CA GLN A 573 17.56 16.00 -6.69
C GLN A 573 17.92 14.85 -7.60
#